data_AF-A0A658NIG3-F1
#
_entry.id   AF-A0A658NIG3-F1
#
_cell.length_a   1.000
_cell.length_b   1.000
_cell.length_c   1.000
_cell.angle_alpha   90.00
_cell.angle_beta   90.00
_cell.angle_gamma   90.00
#
_symmetry.space_group_name_H-M   'P 1'
#
loop_
_entity.id
_entity.type
_entity.pdbx_description
1 polymer ?
#
loop_
_entity_poly.entity_id
_entity_poly.type
_entity_poly.pdbx_seq_one_letter_code
_entity_poly.pdbx_strand_id
1 'polypeptide(L)'
;ETLLPEELLALEIKSIHQLVQAIKSLQVRGAPALGAAGAYGIALAAHLSRAAGSPEMMAELETAAEMIRSARHTAVNLSWGVD
;
A
#
# COMPACT_ATOMS: atom_id res chain seq x y z
N GLU A 1 9.50 8.47 6.31
CA GLU A 1 10.10 9.36 7.32
C GLU A 1 11.62 9.13 7.41
N THR A 2 12.33 9.16 6.28
CA THR A 2 13.78 8.91 6.24
C THR A 2 14.61 10.19 6.19
N LEU A 3 13.99 11.33 5.89
CA LEU A 3 14.66 12.63 5.72
C LEU A 3 14.38 13.61 6.88
N LEU A 4 13.43 13.30 7.75
CA LEU A 4 13.17 14.12 8.93
C LEU A 4 14.27 13.91 9.99
N PRO A 5 14.65 14.96 10.75
CA PRO A 5 14.09 16.31 10.76
C PRO A 5 14.70 17.28 9.73
N GLU A 6 15.68 16.84 8.95
CA GLU A 6 16.50 17.67 8.06
C GLU A 6 15.69 18.24 6.88
N GLU A 7 14.79 17.43 6.30
CA GLU A 7 13.99 17.80 5.15
C GLU A 7 12.60 17.15 5.19
N LEU A 8 11.57 17.94 4.85
CA LEU A 8 10.21 17.45 4.65
C LEU A 8 9.94 17.29 3.16
N LEU A 9 9.92 16.04 2.69
CA LEU A 9 9.60 15.70 1.31
C LEU A 9 8.33 14.84 1.25
N ALA A 10 7.35 15.27 0.45
CA ALA A 10 6.18 14.47 0.14
C ALA A 10 6.52 13.47 -0.99
N LEU A 11 6.26 12.19 -0.75
CA LEU A 11 6.44 11.13 -1.73
C LEU A 11 5.10 10.85 -2.42
N GLU A 12 5.07 10.95 -3.75
CA GLU A 12 3.89 10.59 -4.54
C GLU A 12 3.96 9.12 -4.95
N ILE A 13 2.95 8.33 -4.57
CA ILE A 13 2.84 6.90 -4.88
C ILE A 13 1.86 6.71 -6.03
N LYS A 14 2.35 6.20 -7.16
CA LYS A 14 1.56 5.97 -8.40
C LYS A 14 1.41 4.49 -8.76
N SER A 15 1.98 3.59 -7.97
CA SER A 15 1.85 2.15 -8.17
C SER A 15 1.95 1.36 -6.87
N ILE A 16 1.38 0.16 -6.88
CA ILE A 16 1.47 -0.78 -5.75
C ILE A 16 2.93 -1.17 -5.46
N HIS A 17 3.77 -1.28 -6.49
CA HIS A 17 5.20 -1.54 -6.29
C HIS A 17 5.88 -0.42 -5.50
N GLN A 18 5.61 0.85 -5.84
CA GLN A 18 6.14 1.99 -5.08
C GLN A 18 5.64 1.99 -3.63
N LEU A 19 4.36 1.69 -3.40
CA LEU A 19 3.80 1.58 -2.05
C LEU A 19 4.52 0.52 -1.22
N VAL A 20 4.69 -0.68 -1.78
CA VAL A 20 5.38 -1.80 -1.13
C VAL A 20 6.82 -1.42 -0.79
N GLN A 21 7.53 -0.74 -1.71
CA GLN A 21 8.88 -0.26 -1.45
C GLN A 21 8.91 0.80 -0.34
N ALA A 22 7.95 1.73 -0.31
CA ALA A 22 7.86 2.74 0.74
C ALA A 22 7.61 2.12 2.13
N ILE A 23 6.80 1.07 2.21
CA ILE A 23 6.56 0.32 3.45
C ILE A 23 7.82 -0.45 3.88
N LYS A 24 8.49 -1.13 2.96
CA LYS A 24 9.71 -1.92 3.23
C LYS A 24 10.89 -1.05 3.66
N SER A 25 11.05 0.11 3.02
CA SER A 25 12.12 1.08 3.31
C SER A 25 11.83 1.99 4.52
N LEU A 26 10.74 1.73 5.25
CA LEU A 26 10.33 2.52 6.42
C LEU A 26 10.06 4.00 6.09
N GLN A 27 9.73 4.30 4.82
CA GLN A 27 9.21 5.61 4.44
C GLN A 27 7.80 5.82 5.00
N VAL A 28 7.03 4.74 5.15
CA VAL A 28 5.80 4.70 5.95
C VAL A 28 6.03 3.81 7.17
N ARG A 29 5.75 4.32 8.37
CA ARG A 29 5.91 3.58 9.63
C ARG A 29 4.91 4.07 10.67
N GLY A 30 4.69 3.25 11.71
CA GLY A 30 3.64 3.45 12.71
C GLY A 30 2.37 2.66 12.38
N ALA A 31 1.80 2.00 13.39
CA ALA A 31 0.67 1.08 13.19
C ALA A 31 -0.54 1.73 12.47
N PRO A 32 -1.02 2.92 12.88
CA PRO A 32 -2.15 3.57 12.21
C PRO A 32 -1.84 3.97 10.76
N ALA A 33 -0.63 4.48 10.50
CA ALA A 33 -0.22 4.89 9.16
C ALA A 33 -0.07 3.69 8.21
N LEU A 34 0.40 2.54 8.72
CA LEU A 34 0.47 1.31 7.95
C LEU A 34 -0.93 0.79 7.58
N GLY A 35 -1.91 0.86 8.48
CA GLY A 35 -3.30 0.51 8.15
C GLY A 35 -3.89 1.42 7.07
N ALA A 36 -3.71 2.73 7.20
CA ALA A 36 -4.12 3.68 6.16
C ALA A 36 -3.43 3.42 4.81
N ALA A 37 -2.13 3.13 4.83
CA ALA A 37 -1.36 2.79 3.63
C ALA A 37 -1.89 1.51 2.94
N GLY A 38 -2.30 0.51 3.73
CA GLY A 38 -2.97 -0.68 3.20
C GLY A 38 -4.25 -0.34 2.44
N ALA A 39 -5.17 0.38 3.10
CA ALA A 39 -6.46 0.76 2.52
C ALA A 39 -6.30 1.64 1.27
N TYR A 40 -5.42 2.65 1.32
CA TYR A 40 -5.13 3.47 0.14
C TYR A 40 -4.44 2.69 -0.97
N GLY A 41 -3.69 1.63 -0.64
CA GLY A 41 -3.12 0.71 -1.61
C GLY A 41 -4.19 -0.03 -2.41
N ILE A 42 -5.23 -0.55 -1.74
CA ILE A 42 -6.38 -1.18 -2.42
C ILE A 42 -7.14 -0.17 -3.27
N ALA A 43 -7.40 1.03 -2.72
CA ALA A 43 -8.06 2.10 -3.47
C ALA A 43 -7.26 2.50 -4.73
N LEU A 44 -5.93 2.56 -4.63
CA LEU A 44 -5.04 2.83 -5.77
C LEU A 44 -5.08 1.69 -6.79
N ALA A 45 -5.08 0.42 -6.36
CA ALA A 45 -5.21 -0.71 -7.26
C ALA A 45 -6.54 -0.66 -8.04
N ALA A 46 -7.64 -0.35 -7.35
CA ALA A 46 -8.95 -0.17 -7.98
C ALA A 46 -8.95 0.98 -8.99
N HIS A 47 -8.30 2.10 -8.65
CA HIS A 47 -8.20 3.26 -9.52
C HIS A 47 -7.37 3.01 -10.79
N LEU A 48 -6.33 2.18 -10.68
CA LEU A 48 -5.44 1.83 -11.79
C LEU A 48 -5.95 0.64 -12.62
N SER A 49 -6.93 -0.11 -12.11
CA SER A 49 -7.52 -1.27 -12.77
C SER A 49 -8.09 -0.89 -14.13
N ARG A 50 -7.83 -1.74 -15.13
CA ARG A 50 -8.42 -1.66 -16.48
C ARG A 50 -9.41 -2.79 -16.74
N ALA A 51 -9.77 -3.53 -15.70
CA ALA A 51 -10.66 -4.65 -15.78
C ALA A 51 -11.99 -4.25 -16.43
N ALA A 52 -12.48 -5.10 -17.34
CA ALA A 52 -13.74 -4.86 -18.04
C ALA A 52 -14.97 -5.22 -17.18
N GLY A 53 -14.76 -5.89 -16.04
CA GLY A 53 -15.84 -6.31 -15.15
C GLY A 53 -15.35 -6.68 -13.75
N SER A 54 -16.32 -6.86 -12.85
CA SER A 54 -16.06 -7.10 -11.43
C SER A 54 -15.16 -8.32 -11.14
N PRO A 55 -15.30 -9.49 -11.81
CA PRO A 55 -14.45 -10.64 -11.49
C PRO A 55 -12.96 -10.40 -11.72
N GLU A 56 -12.63 -9.73 -12.82
CA GLU A 56 -11.24 -9.38 -13.17
C GLU A 56 -10.68 -8.32 -12.22
N MET A 57 -11.49 -7.29 -11.90
CA MET A 57 -11.10 -6.27 -10.93
C MET A 57 -10.83 -6.90 -9.56
N MET A 58 -11.71 -7.80 -9.08
CA MET A 58 -11.52 -8.46 -7.79
C MET A 58 -10.23 -9.29 -7.75
N ALA A 59 -9.86 -9.96 -8.85
CA ALA A 59 -8.59 -10.69 -8.93
C ALA A 59 -7.37 -9.76 -8.90
N GLU A 60 -7.45 -8.59 -9.55
CA GLU A 60 -6.40 -7.56 -9.47
C GLU A 60 -6.26 -6.99 -8.05
N LEU A 61 -7.38 -6.72 -7.38
CA LEU A 61 -7.39 -6.23 -5.99
C LEU A 61 -6.80 -7.25 -5.03
N GLU A 62 -7.16 -8.54 -5.16
CA GLU A 62 -6.59 -9.61 -4.32
C GLU A 62 -5.07 -9.73 -4.52
N THR A 63 -4.62 -9.63 -5.77
CA THR A 63 -3.18 -9.62 -6.09
C THR A 63 -2.47 -8.44 -5.42
N ALA A 64 -3.07 -7.24 -5.47
CA ALA A 64 -2.52 -6.06 -4.81
C ALA A 64 -2.52 -6.21 -3.28
N ALA A 65 -3.59 -6.73 -2.69
CA ALA A 65 -3.69 -7.00 -1.26
C ALA A 65 -2.56 -7.92 -0.79
N GLU A 66 -2.29 -9.00 -1.53
CA GLU A 66 -1.23 -9.93 -1.19
C GLU A 66 0.18 -9.32 -1.29
N MET A 67 0.42 -8.50 -2.32
CA MET A 67 1.67 -7.73 -2.45
C MET A 67 1.87 -6.77 -1.26
N ILE A 68 0.80 -6.14 -0.79
CA ILE A 68 0.86 -5.20 0.33
C ILE A 68 1.05 -5.96 1.66
N ARG A 69 0.29 -7.03 1.93
CA ARG A 69 0.46 -7.87 3.14
C ARG A 69 1.88 -8.42 3.26
N SER A 70 2.43 -8.90 2.14
CA SER A 70 3.79 -9.43 2.09
C SER A 70 4.88 -8.37 2.22
N ALA A 71 4.54 -7.07 2.18
CA ALA A 71 5.51 -6.00 2.36
C ALA A 71 6.21 -6.10 3.72
N ARG A 72 5.43 -6.36 4.80
CA ARG A 72 5.93 -6.58 6.16
C ARG A 72 4.99 -7.52 6.93
N HIS A 73 5.31 -8.81 6.93
CA HIS A 73 4.48 -9.87 7.53
C HIS A 73 4.13 -9.69 9.03
N THR A 74 4.87 -8.86 9.79
CA THR A 74 4.58 -8.58 11.20
C THR A 74 3.69 -7.35 11.43
N ALA A 75 3.37 -6.58 10.38
CA ALA A 75 2.55 -5.38 10.48
C ALA A 75 1.06 -5.73 10.46
N VAL A 76 0.50 -6.17 11.58
CA VAL A 76 -0.92 -6.59 11.69
C VAL A 76 -1.89 -5.52 11.18
N ASN A 77 -1.64 -4.24 11.49
CA ASN A 77 -2.47 -3.15 11.00
C ASN A 77 -2.46 -3.00 9.48
N LEU A 78 -1.37 -3.40 8.81
CA LEU A 78 -1.30 -3.37 7.35
C LEU A 78 -2.28 -4.38 6.77
N SER A 79 -2.34 -5.60 7.34
CA SER A 79 -3.33 -6.63 6.98
C SER A 79 -4.77 -6.13 7.21
N TRP A 80 -5.06 -5.53 8.37
CA TRP A 80 -6.39 -4.95 8.63
C TRP A 80 -6.80 -3.85 7.66
N GLY A 81 -5.84 -3.18 7.01
CA GLY A 81 -6.13 -2.15 6.02
C GLY A 81 -6.47 -2.70 4.63
N VAL A 82 -6.06 -3.93 4.33
CA VAL A 82 -6.25 -4.57 3.00
C VAL A 82 -7.31 -5.67 3.00
N ASP A 83 -7.71 -6.15 4.17
CA ASP A 83 -8.82 -7.09 4.36
C ASP A 83 -10.17 -6.35 4.48
#